data_AF-A0ABD0W4E1-F1
#
_entry.id   AF-A0ABD0W4E1-F1
#
_cell.length_a   1.000
_cell.length_b   1.000
_cell.length_c   1.000
_cell.angle_alpha   90.00
_cell.angle_beta   90.00
_cell.angle_gamma   90.00
#
_symmetry.space_group_name_H-M   'P 1'
#
loop_
_entity.id
_entity.type
_entity.pdbx_description
1 polymer ?
#
loop_
_entity_poly.entity_id
_entity_poly.type
_entity_poly.pdbx_seq_one_letter_code
_entity_poly.pdbx_strand_id
1 'polypeptide(L)'
;MVCITGSSFEDFLIISGLLLVQALYGFYTIFLNRILALGFSSLFLIFTGSFVAAIVLLPFAILFERKKWPARITAAIIVQFCLIALGGVTMFQGLLLLGIKRTTPAIASAMPNLIPGFVFIIAAILRFEKFSIWCKYSQVKVLGTFVCLGGAIAMSLLQKPTASNILFFLGDSADKNIYKDWLMGCFYLLAAIITASCIMVLQAATMVSFPAPFSLCVITSFIGAILTGILQILTEGKLNAGSANVGISFIILAVVVGSVISSTCVVYQTWCIRKKGPVLVSIFSPIQTVCAASLSMILFGQSISPGSSIGIIIMIIGLYLVLWAKRRESLEPVEDNQNLPHAPLDIEKPLLS
;
A
#
# COMPACT_ATOMS: atom_id res chain seq x y z
N MET A 1 -29.10 25.50 7.88
CA MET A 1 -27.86 25.31 8.66
C MET A 1 -27.60 23.81 8.96
N VAL A 2 -27.76 22.90 7.98
CA VAL A 2 -27.75 21.44 8.23
C VAL A 2 -26.88 20.60 7.26
N CYS A 3 -26.20 21.19 6.27
CA CYS A 3 -25.36 20.40 5.34
C CYS A 3 -23.83 20.53 5.52
N ILE A 4 -23.34 21.35 6.46
CA ILE A 4 -21.89 21.58 6.63
C ILE A 4 -21.27 20.65 7.69
N THR A 5 -22.06 20.18 8.67
CA THR A 5 -21.59 19.28 9.74
C THR A 5 -21.39 17.83 9.26
N GLY A 6 -22.14 17.38 8.25
CA GLY A 6 -22.06 16.02 7.72
C GLY A 6 -20.74 15.72 6.99
N SER A 7 -20.25 16.66 6.17
CA SER A 7 -18.98 16.48 5.44
C SER A 7 -17.77 16.52 6.38
N SER A 8 -17.77 17.41 7.38
CA SER A 8 -16.66 17.51 8.34
C SER A 8 -16.55 16.25 9.23
N PHE A 9 -17.66 15.61 9.58
CA PHE A 9 -17.64 14.39 10.37
C PHE A 9 -17.23 13.17 9.55
N GLU A 10 -17.72 13.03 8.32
CA GLU A 10 -17.29 11.96 7.40
C GLU A 10 -15.78 12.06 7.11
N ASP A 11 -15.27 13.29 6.91
CA ASP A 11 -13.85 13.53 6.66
C ASP A 11 -12.98 13.22 7.87
N PHE A 12 -13.42 13.61 9.08
CA PHE A 12 -12.76 13.23 10.32
C PHE A 12 -12.73 11.70 10.49
N LEU A 13 -13.86 11.03 10.23
CA LEU A 13 -13.97 9.58 10.35
C LEU A 13 -13.06 8.85 9.36
N ILE A 14 -12.97 9.33 8.11
CA ILE A 14 -12.07 8.80 7.08
C ILE A 14 -10.61 8.95 7.52
N ILE A 15 -10.20 10.14 7.97
CA ILE A 15 -8.81 10.39 8.37
C ILE A 15 -8.45 9.56 9.61
N SER A 16 -9.29 9.59 10.64
CA SER A 16 -9.08 8.84 11.88
C SER A 16 -9.05 7.33 11.63
N GLY A 17 -9.93 6.81 10.78
CA GLY A 17 -9.95 5.39 10.45
C GLY A 17 -8.76 4.97 9.59
N LEU A 18 -8.31 5.81 8.66
CA LEU A 18 -7.08 5.55 7.89
C LEU A 18 -5.86 5.49 8.82
N LEU A 19 -5.73 6.41 9.79
CA LEU A 19 -4.66 6.34 10.80
C LEU A 19 -4.69 5.02 11.58
N LEU A 20 -5.87 4.61 12.03
CA LEU A 20 -6.05 3.34 12.75
C LEU A 20 -5.70 2.14 11.88
N VAL A 21 -6.15 2.12 10.62
CA VAL A 21 -5.85 1.05 9.66
C VAL A 21 -4.35 0.90 9.44
N GLN A 22 -3.61 2.01 9.29
CA GLN A 22 -2.16 1.94 9.11
C GLN A 22 -1.45 1.44 10.37
N ALA A 23 -1.92 1.84 11.56
CA ALA A 23 -1.40 1.32 12.82
C ALA A 23 -1.64 -0.20 12.96
N LEU A 24 -2.85 -0.67 12.62
CA LEU A 24 -3.20 -2.10 12.63
C LEU A 24 -2.40 -2.89 11.60
N TYR A 25 -2.16 -2.34 10.40
CA TYR A 25 -1.26 -2.97 9.44
C TYR A 25 0.17 -3.02 9.94
N GLY A 26 0.66 -1.99 10.64
CA GLY A 26 1.97 -2.00 11.26
C GLY A 26 2.09 -3.08 12.34
N PHE A 27 1.04 -3.30 13.13
CA PHE A 27 0.96 -4.41 14.08
C PHE A 27 0.97 -5.76 13.36
N TYR A 28 0.14 -5.90 12.32
CA TYR A 28 0.02 -7.12 11.53
C TYR A 28 1.33 -7.53 10.86
N THR A 29 2.09 -6.60 10.30
CA THR A 29 3.39 -6.91 9.66
C THR A 29 4.42 -7.42 10.67
N ILE A 30 4.50 -6.82 11.86
CA ILE A 30 5.37 -7.29 12.94
C ILE A 30 4.96 -8.69 13.41
N PHE A 31 3.65 -8.92 13.56
CA PHE A 31 3.11 -10.22 13.93
C PHE A 31 3.43 -11.30 12.88
N LEU A 32 3.21 -11.02 11.59
CA LEU A 32 3.55 -11.94 10.51
C LEU A 32 5.04 -12.25 10.45
N ASN A 33 5.91 -11.24 10.62
CA ASN A 33 7.35 -11.46 10.65
C ASN A 33 7.75 -12.43 11.76
N ARG A 34 7.07 -12.40 12.91
CA ARG A 34 7.31 -13.37 13.99
C ARG A 34 6.90 -14.79 13.58
N ILE A 35 5.76 -14.95 12.90
CA ILE A 35 5.31 -16.27 12.41
C ILE A 35 6.28 -16.81 11.37
N LEU A 36 6.76 -15.97 10.45
CA LEU A 36 7.78 -16.34 9.47
C LEU A 36 9.09 -16.77 10.13
N ALA A 37 9.51 -16.07 11.20
CA ALA A 37 10.70 -16.44 11.98
C ALA A 37 10.58 -17.80 12.69
N LEU A 38 9.37 -18.35 12.86
CA LEU A 38 9.15 -19.69 13.38
C LEU A 38 9.27 -20.80 12.31
N GLY A 39 9.60 -20.45 11.07
CA GLY A 39 9.85 -21.40 9.98
C GLY A 39 8.65 -21.66 9.05
N PHE A 40 7.60 -20.85 9.13
CA PHE A 40 6.43 -20.97 8.26
C PHE A 40 6.71 -20.46 6.84
N SER A 41 6.11 -21.11 5.84
CA SER A 41 6.18 -20.65 4.46
C SER A 41 5.32 -19.39 4.27
N SER A 42 5.92 -18.33 3.71
CA SER A 42 5.19 -17.07 3.45
C SER A 42 3.99 -17.26 2.52
N LEU A 43 4.13 -18.10 1.50
CA LEU A 43 3.08 -18.37 0.52
C LEU A 43 1.88 -19.07 1.16
N PHE A 44 2.10 -19.98 2.11
CA PHE A 44 1.02 -20.62 2.84
C PHE A 44 0.23 -19.65 3.71
N LEU A 45 0.93 -18.75 4.41
CA LEU A 45 0.29 -17.71 5.24
C LEU A 45 -0.56 -16.77 4.39
N ILE A 46 -0.06 -16.40 3.20
CA ILE A 46 -0.79 -15.57 2.24
C ILE A 46 -2.02 -16.31 1.71
N PHE A 47 -1.84 -17.56 1.28
CA PHE A 47 -2.91 -18.42 0.77
C PHE A 47 -4.04 -18.55 1.78
N THR A 48 -3.70 -19.02 2.99
CA THR A 48 -4.67 -19.22 4.08
C THR A 48 -5.29 -17.91 4.52
N GLY A 49 -4.50 -16.83 4.65
CA GLY A 49 -5.03 -15.53 5.07
C GLY A 49 -5.99 -14.92 4.05
N SER A 50 -5.68 -15.02 2.76
CA SER A 50 -6.56 -14.52 1.68
C SER A 50 -7.85 -15.35 1.55
N PHE A 51 -7.76 -16.65 1.78
CA PHE A 51 -8.92 -17.53 1.79
C PHE A 51 -9.84 -17.24 2.98
N VAL A 52 -9.28 -17.09 4.18
CA VAL A 52 -10.02 -16.68 5.39
C VAL A 52 -10.66 -15.30 5.17
N ALA A 53 -9.94 -14.36 4.58
CA ALA A 53 -10.46 -13.04 4.24
C ALA A 53 -11.71 -13.13 3.35
N ALA A 54 -11.66 -13.93 2.29
CA ALA A 54 -12.80 -14.15 1.41
C ALA A 54 -14.01 -14.71 2.15
N ILE A 55 -13.83 -15.72 3.00
CA ILE A 55 -14.92 -16.34 3.78
C ILE A 55 -15.53 -15.35 4.76
N VAL A 56 -14.69 -14.61 5.51
CA VAL A 56 -15.14 -13.65 6.52
C VAL A 56 -15.91 -12.50 5.90
N LEU A 57 -15.46 -12.01 4.74
CA LEU A 57 -16.08 -10.87 4.07
C LEU A 57 -17.31 -11.25 3.23
N LEU A 58 -17.43 -12.50 2.79
CA LEU A 58 -18.54 -13.00 1.95
C LEU A 58 -19.94 -12.68 2.51
N PRO A 59 -20.29 -12.98 3.79
CA PRO A 59 -21.61 -12.66 4.30
C PRO A 59 -21.92 -11.16 4.28
N PHE A 60 -20.93 -10.32 4.56
CA PHE A 60 -21.08 -8.86 4.52
C PHE A 60 -21.27 -8.33 3.10
N ALA A 61 -20.56 -8.90 2.12
CA ALA A 61 -20.74 -8.58 0.71
C ALA A 61 -22.18 -8.89 0.25
N ILE A 62 -22.70 -10.06 0.60
CA ILE A 62 -24.07 -10.47 0.25
C ILE A 62 -25.11 -9.59 0.96
N LEU A 63 -24.89 -9.27 2.24
CA LEU A 63 -25.85 -8.50 3.03
C LEU A 63 -25.90 -7.02 2.63
N PHE A 64 -24.74 -6.36 2.46
CA PHE A 64 -24.66 -4.91 2.28
C PHE A 64 -24.60 -4.44 0.82
N GLU A 65 -24.23 -5.31 -0.11
CA GLU A 65 -23.85 -4.89 -1.46
C GLU A 65 -24.52 -5.67 -2.58
N ARG A 66 -25.24 -6.76 -2.32
CA ARG A 66 -25.95 -7.53 -3.36
C ARG A 66 -26.80 -6.66 -4.29
N LYS A 67 -27.40 -5.58 -3.78
CA LYS A 67 -28.23 -4.64 -4.55
C LYS A 67 -27.45 -3.52 -5.25
N LYS A 68 -26.15 -3.37 -4.96
CA LYS A 68 -25.26 -2.33 -5.52
C LYS A 68 -24.46 -2.83 -6.73
N TRP A 69 -24.62 -4.11 -7.09
CA TRP A 69 -23.91 -4.69 -8.22
C TRP A 69 -24.42 -4.11 -9.53
N PRO A 70 -23.54 -3.90 -10.53
CA PRO A 70 -23.98 -3.50 -11.86
C PRO A 70 -24.88 -4.58 -12.45
N ALA A 71 -25.88 -4.17 -13.24
CA ALA A 71 -26.85 -5.07 -13.86
C ALA A 71 -26.21 -6.12 -14.80
N ARG A 72 -25.02 -5.82 -15.33
CA ARG A 72 -24.21 -6.74 -16.14
C ARG A 72 -22.75 -6.65 -15.72
N ILE A 73 -22.13 -7.80 -15.48
CA ILE A 73 -20.68 -7.90 -15.29
C ILE A 73 -20.04 -8.06 -16.68
N THR A 74 -19.39 -7.01 -17.15
CA THR A 74 -18.65 -7.03 -18.43
C THR A 74 -17.33 -7.79 -18.27
N ALA A 75 -16.84 -8.42 -19.34
CA ALA A 75 -15.52 -9.08 -19.36
C ALA A 75 -14.38 -8.16 -18.88
N ALA A 76 -14.46 -6.86 -19.15
CA ALA A 76 -13.51 -5.87 -18.65
C ALA A 76 -13.42 -5.83 -17.12
N ILE A 77 -14.54 -5.91 -16.40
CA ILE A 77 -14.57 -5.92 -14.91
C ILE A 77 -13.95 -7.21 -14.37
N ILE A 78 -14.20 -8.34 -15.04
CA ILE A 78 -13.59 -9.63 -14.68
C ILE A 78 -12.07 -9.56 -14.83
N VAL A 79 -11.59 -9.03 -15.97
CA VAL A 79 -10.15 -8.83 -16.20
C VAL A 79 -9.56 -7.90 -15.13
N GLN A 80 -10.26 -6.82 -14.77
CA GLN A 80 -9.81 -5.94 -13.69
C GLN A 80 -9.69 -6.66 -12.34
N PHE A 81 -10.66 -7.51 -11.97
CA PHE A 81 -10.55 -8.32 -10.75
C PHE A 81 -9.37 -9.27 -10.79
N CYS A 82 -9.14 -9.94 -11.92
CA CYS A 82 -7.99 -10.82 -12.10
C CYS A 82 -6.67 -10.06 -11.98
N LEU A 83 -6.57 -8.88 -12.61
CA LEU A 83 -5.38 -8.03 -12.51
C LEU A 83 -5.13 -7.52 -11.10
N ILE A 84 -6.19 -7.06 -10.40
CA ILE A 84 -6.10 -6.62 -9.01
C ILE A 84 -5.62 -7.76 -8.10
N ALA A 85 -6.17 -8.97 -8.26
CA ALA A 85 -5.78 -10.14 -7.48
C ALA A 85 -4.34 -10.59 -7.78
N LEU A 86 -4.00 -10.74 -9.06
CA LEU A 86 -2.67 -11.16 -9.52
C LEU A 86 -1.60 -10.16 -9.07
N GLY A 87 -1.85 -8.86 -9.27
CA GLY A 87 -0.90 -7.81 -8.93
C GLY A 87 -0.80 -7.56 -7.43
N GLY A 88 -1.94 -7.40 -6.76
CA GLY A 88 -2.00 -6.97 -5.36
C GLY A 88 -1.65 -8.08 -4.36
N VAL A 89 -2.07 -9.31 -4.63
CA VAL A 89 -1.80 -10.45 -3.72
C VAL A 89 -0.50 -11.12 -4.16
N THR A 90 -0.48 -11.74 -5.34
CA THR A 90 0.59 -12.66 -5.71
C THR A 90 1.88 -11.95 -6.14
N MET A 91 1.81 -11.04 -7.11
CA MET A 91 2.98 -10.39 -7.70
C MET A 91 3.65 -9.44 -6.71
N PHE A 92 2.88 -8.57 -6.03
CA PHE A 92 3.41 -7.66 -5.02
C PHE A 92 4.14 -8.41 -3.92
N GLN A 93 3.52 -9.42 -3.32
CA GLN A 93 4.13 -10.16 -2.20
C GLN A 93 5.31 -11.01 -2.64
N GLY A 94 5.24 -11.64 -3.83
CA GLY A 94 6.35 -12.40 -4.39
C GLY A 94 7.58 -11.53 -4.67
N LEU A 95 7.39 -10.38 -5.33
CA LEU A 95 8.46 -9.42 -5.60
C LEU A 95 9.03 -8.80 -4.32
N LEU A 96 8.16 -8.46 -3.36
CA LEU A 96 8.57 -7.93 -2.07
C LEU A 96 9.43 -8.93 -1.30
N LEU A 97 9.03 -10.21 -1.24
CA LEU A 97 9.78 -11.28 -0.60
C LEU A 97 11.15 -11.48 -1.27
N LEU A 98 11.18 -11.53 -2.60
CA LEU A 98 12.42 -11.72 -3.36
C LEU A 98 13.38 -10.53 -3.18
N GLY A 99 12.83 -9.33 -3.10
CA GLY A 99 13.55 -8.10 -2.79
C GLY A 99 14.13 -8.10 -1.37
N ILE A 100 13.32 -8.41 -0.35
CA ILE A 100 13.77 -8.47 1.06
C ILE A 100 14.89 -9.49 1.24
N LYS A 101 14.81 -10.66 0.58
CA LYS A 101 15.85 -11.69 0.65
C LYS A 101 17.21 -11.26 0.10
N ARG A 102 17.23 -10.27 -0.79
CA ARG A 102 18.43 -9.83 -1.53
C ARG A 102 18.89 -8.42 -1.16
N THR A 103 18.17 -7.72 -0.29
CA THR A 103 18.48 -6.33 0.10
C THR A 103 18.61 -6.19 1.60
N THR A 104 19.07 -5.01 2.03
CA THR A 104 19.12 -4.69 3.46
C THR A 104 17.71 -4.34 3.98
N PRO A 105 17.44 -4.59 5.27
CA PRO A 105 16.19 -4.17 5.93
C PRO A 105 15.91 -2.66 5.77
N ALA A 106 16.95 -1.86 5.59
CA ALA A 106 16.85 -0.42 5.36
C ALA A 106 16.16 -0.07 4.06
N ILE A 107 16.56 -0.72 2.98
CA ILE A 107 15.98 -0.48 1.67
C ILE A 107 14.56 -1.05 1.65
N ALA A 108 14.37 -2.27 2.18
CA ALA A 108 13.06 -2.90 2.25
C ALA A 108 12.01 -2.08 3.04
N SER A 109 12.39 -1.46 4.15
CA SER A 109 11.50 -0.61 4.95
C SER A 109 11.26 0.76 4.33
N ALA A 110 12.20 1.28 3.54
CA ALA A 110 12.06 2.58 2.89
C ALA A 110 11.21 2.55 1.61
N MET A 111 11.21 1.42 0.89
CA MET A 111 10.52 1.29 -0.40
C MET A 111 9.00 1.52 -0.35
N PRO A 112 8.23 0.97 0.61
CA PRO A 112 6.78 1.23 0.71
C PRO A 112 6.42 2.72 0.84
N ASN A 113 7.33 3.54 1.36
CA ASN A 113 7.10 4.98 1.50
C ASN A 113 7.11 5.73 0.16
N LEU A 114 7.49 5.08 -0.94
CA LEU A 114 7.41 5.60 -2.30
C LEU A 114 6.04 5.40 -2.95
N ILE A 115 5.18 4.54 -2.39
CA ILE A 115 3.82 4.27 -2.91
C ILE A 115 3.02 5.57 -3.14
N PRO A 116 2.96 6.55 -2.21
CA PRO A 116 2.20 7.78 -2.44
C PRO A 116 2.66 8.54 -3.69
N GLY A 117 3.98 8.62 -3.91
CA GLY A 117 4.57 9.30 -5.06
C GLY A 117 4.22 8.62 -6.38
N PHE A 118 4.36 7.29 -6.46
CA PHE A 118 4.00 6.53 -7.65
C PHE A 118 2.50 6.54 -7.93
N VAL A 119 1.66 6.38 -6.90
CA VAL A 119 0.20 6.49 -7.02
C VAL A 119 -0.20 7.85 -7.57
N PHE A 120 0.44 8.93 -7.10
CA PHE A 120 0.21 10.27 -7.61
C PHE A 120 0.60 10.40 -9.11
N ILE A 121 1.79 9.93 -9.50
CA ILE A 121 2.24 9.96 -10.90
C ILE A 121 1.28 9.18 -11.81
N ILE A 122 0.90 7.96 -11.42
CA ILE A 122 0.00 7.11 -12.20
C ILE A 122 -1.39 7.74 -12.29
N ALA A 123 -1.92 8.28 -11.19
CA ALA A 123 -3.21 8.96 -11.17
C ALA A 123 -3.22 10.20 -12.08
N ALA A 124 -2.11 10.96 -12.13
CA ALA A 124 -1.95 12.10 -13.02
C ALA A 124 -1.92 11.68 -14.50
N ILE A 125 -1.18 10.62 -14.85
CA ILE A 125 -1.13 10.07 -16.23
C ILE A 125 -2.51 9.60 -16.69
N LEU A 126 -3.23 8.88 -15.82
CA LEU A 126 -4.57 8.34 -16.12
C LEU A 126 -5.69 9.39 -15.96
N ARG A 127 -5.36 10.66 -15.68
CA ARG A 127 -6.31 11.77 -15.45
C ARG A 127 -7.37 11.48 -14.38
N PHE A 128 -7.03 10.69 -13.35
CA PHE A 128 -7.89 10.52 -12.17
C PHE A 128 -8.01 11.80 -11.33
N GLU A 129 -7.03 12.70 -11.44
CA GLU A 129 -7.05 14.05 -10.86
C GLU A 129 -6.63 15.05 -11.96
N LYS A 130 -7.28 16.23 -12.03
CA LYS A 130 -6.83 17.32 -12.93
C LYS A 130 -5.52 17.86 -12.40
N PHE A 131 -4.45 17.76 -13.20
CA PHE A 131 -3.11 18.09 -12.74
C PHE A 131 -2.46 19.19 -13.59
N SER A 132 -1.89 20.18 -12.91
CA SER A 132 -0.96 21.17 -13.44
C SER A 132 0.47 20.78 -13.02
N ILE A 133 1.27 20.28 -13.96
CA ILE A 133 2.69 19.85 -13.77
C ILE A 133 3.57 20.95 -13.19
N TRP A 134 3.14 22.20 -13.28
CA TRP A 134 3.87 23.39 -12.84
C TRP A 134 3.40 23.93 -11.48
N CYS A 135 2.51 23.21 -10.79
CA CYS A 135 2.01 23.64 -9.50
C CYS A 135 3.04 23.44 -8.38
N LYS A 136 3.31 24.50 -7.60
CA LYS A 136 4.27 24.49 -6.48
C LYS A 136 4.00 23.35 -5.50
N TYR A 137 2.74 22.99 -5.27
CA TYR A 137 2.37 21.89 -4.38
C TYR A 137 2.80 20.51 -4.89
N SER A 138 2.83 20.30 -6.21
CA SER A 138 3.32 19.03 -6.76
C SER A 138 4.80 18.83 -6.50
N GLN A 139 5.59 19.90 -6.61
CA GLN A 139 7.02 19.84 -6.30
C GLN A 139 7.24 19.51 -4.83
N VAL A 140 6.43 20.08 -3.92
CA VAL A 140 6.50 19.77 -2.49
C VAL A 140 6.10 18.31 -2.20
N LYS A 141 5.14 17.73 -2.91
CA LYS A 141 4.82 16.29 -2.79
C LYS A 141 5.99 15.39 -3.18
N VAL A 142 6.63 15.69 -4.31
CA VAL A 142 7.79 14.93 -4.79
C VAL A 142 8.96 15.08 -3.80
N LEU A 143 9.27 16.31 -3.38
CA LEU A 143 10.30 16.57 -2.38
C LEU A 143 10.01 15.85 -1.05
N GLY A 144 8.78 15.92 -0.55
CA GLY A 144 8.36 15.23 0.67
C GLY A 144 8.51 13.71 0.58
N THR A 145 8.28 13.13 -0.60
CA THR A 145 8.52 11.70 -0.86
C THR A 145 10.02 11.35 -0.77
N PHE A 146 10.89 12.16 -1.35
CA PHE A 146 12.35 11.98 -1.22
C PHE A 146 12.84 12.17 0.21
N VAL A 147 12.31 13.15 0.94
CA VAL A 147 12.60 13.34 2.38
C VAL A 147 12.13 12.14 3.20
N CYS A 148 10.94 11.60 2.90
CA CYS A 148 10.41 10.40 3.55
C CYS A 148 11.29 9.16 3.27
N LEU A 149 11.77 9.00 2.04
CA LEU A 149 12.72 7.96 1.66
C LEU A 149 14.04 8.10 2.41
N GLY A 150 14.61 9.31 2.45
CA GLY A 150 15.84 9.61 3.18
C GLY A 150 15.71 9.33 4.68
N GLY A 151 14.57 9.69 5.28
CA GLY A 151 14.27 9.41 6.68
C GLY A 151 14.19 7.92 6.99
N ALA A 152 13.54 7.13 6.15
CA ALA A 152 13.45 5.67 6.33
C ALA A 152 14.81 4.96 6.15
N ILE A 153 15.62 5.40 5.18
CA ILE A 153 16.99 4.89 5.00
C ILE A 153 17.84 5.24 6.22
N ALA A 154 17.81 6.51 6.67
CA ALA A 154 18.53 6.95 7.87
C ALA A 154 18.09 6.17 9.10
N MET A 155 16.78 6.00 9.30
CA MET A 155 16.21 5.27 10.42
C MET A 155 16.81 3.86 10.51
N SER A 156 16.88 3.13 9.40
CA SER A 156 17.30 1.75 9.41
C SER A 156 18.82 1.54 9.31
N LEU A 157 19.59 2.48 8.74
CA LEU A 157 21.05 2.43 8.78
C LEU A 157 21.60 2.79 10.16
N LEU A 158 20.93 3.73 10.84
CA LEU A 158 21.34 4.20 12.17
C LEU A 158 20.84 3.29 13.30
N GLN A 159 19.87 2.41 13.03
CA GLN A 159 19.48 1.34 13.94
C GLN A 159 20.58 0.27 13.92
N LYS A 160 21.06 -0.13 15.12
CA LYS A 160 22.22 -1.00 15.40
C LYS A 160 22.74 -1.74 14.15
N PRO A 161 23.99 -1.52 13.72
CA PRO A 161 24.48 -2.12 12.49
C PRO A 161 24.46 -3.64 12.61
N THR A 162 23.52 -4.28 11.93
CA THR A 162 23.59 -5.71 11.67
C THR A 162 24.87 -5.95 10.85
N ALA A 163 25.62 -7.03 11.10
CA ALA A 163 26.90 -7.31 10.43
C ALA A 163 26.86 -7.17 8.88
N SER A 164 25.68 -7.36 8.27
CA SER A 164 25.41 -7.11 6.84
C SER A 164 25.52 -5.64 6.41
N ASN A 165 25.12 -4.67 7.24
CA ASN A 165 25.21 -3.24 6.92
C ASN A 165 26.67 -2.77 6.90
N ILE A 166 27.53 -3.29 7.79
CA ILE A 166 28.94 -2.91 7.89
C ILE A 166 29.77 -3.53 6.75
N LEU A 167 29.52 -4.80 6.40
CA LEU A 167 30.28 -5.49 5.34
C LEU A 167 30.06 -4.86 3.95
N PHE A 168 28.89 -4.29 3.69
CA PHE A 168 28.57 -3.66 2.40
C PHE A 168 29.21 -2.26 2.24
N PHE A 169 29.26 -1.46 3.31
CA PHE A 169 29.84 -0.11 3.26
C PHE A 169 31.37 -0.10 3.47
N LEU A 170 31.93 -1.10 4.17
CA LEU A 170 33.39 -1.19 4.44
C LEU A 170 34.11 -2.22 3.55
N GLY A 171 33.40 -2.95 2.69
CA GLY A 171 33.99 -3.94 1.79
C GLY A 171 34.69 -3.28 0.62
N ASP A 172 35.98 -3.04 0.77
CA ASP A 172 36.91 -2.80 -0.33
C ASP A 172 36.68 -3.88 -1.40
N SER A 173 36.34 -3.46 -2.62
CA SER A 173 36.21 -4.34 -3.78
C SER A 173 35.23 -5.53 -3.61
N ALA A 174 34.02 -5.30 -3.10
CA ALA A 174 33.01 -6.36 -2.98
C ALA A 174 32.76 -7.08 -4.32
N ASP A 175 32.85 -8.41 -4.28
CA ASP A 175 32.58 -9.35 -5.37
C ASP A 175 31.46 -8.86 -6.30
N LYS A 176 31.73 -8.70 -7.60
CA LYS A 176 30.76 -8.16 -8.58
C LYS A 176 29.40 -8.88 -8.53
N ASN A 177 29.39 -10.14 -8.08
CA ASN A 177 28.19 -10.95 -7.91
C ASN A 177 27.31 -10.49 -6.74
N ILE A 178 27.90 -10.10 -5.59
CA ILE A 178 27.16 -9.60 -4.42
C ILE A 178 26.48 -8.28 -4.74
N TYR A 179 27.20 -7.37 -5.42
CA TYR A 179 26.62 -6.08 -5.85
C TYR A 179 25.49 -6.28 -6.86
N LYS A 180 25.65 -7.19 -7.83
CA LYS A 180 24.59 -7.53 -8.80
C LYS A 180 23.35 -8.11 -8.13
N ASP A 181 23.52 -8.99 -7.14
CA ASP A 181 22.40 -9.58 -6.41
C ASP A 181 21.63 -8.54 -5.58
N TRP A 182 22.36 -7.62 -4.92
CA TRP A 182 21.77 -6.49 -4.21
C TRP A 182 21.00 -5.57 -5.14
N LEU A 183 21.59 -5.22 -6.30
CA LEU A 183 20.95 -4.38 -7.30
C LEU A 183 19.66 -5.01 -7.85
N MET A 184 19.68 -6.32 -8.13
CA MET A 184 18.47 -7.06 -8.52
C MET A 184 17.42 -7.05 -7.41
N GLY A 185 17.84 -7.15 -6.14
CA GLY A 185 16.95 -6.98 -4.99
C GLY A 185 16.26 -5.63 -4.97
N CYS A 186 16.99 -4.53 -5.21
CA CYS A 186 16.43 -3.18 -5.33
C CYS A 186 15.43 -3.07 -6.48
N PHE A 187 15.73 -3.69 -7.63
CA PHE A 187 14.81 -3.74 -8.77
C PHE A 187 13.52 -4.49 -8.44
N TYR A 188 13.60 -5.63 -7.75
CA TYR A 188 12.41 -6.37 -7.30
C TYR A 188 11.56 -5.56 -6.33
N LEU A 189 12.18 -4.86 -5.36
CA LEU A 189 11.44 -3.97 -4.45
C LEU A 189 10.77 -2.82 -5.21
N LEU A 190 11.49 -2.15 -6.11
CA LEU A 190 10.93 -1.08 -6.91
C LEU A 190 9.75 -1.57 -7.78
N ALA A 191 9.91 -2.72 -8.43
CA ALA A 191 8.84 -3.35 -9.20
C ALA A 191 7.63 -3.69 -8.30
N ALA A 192 7.84 -4.18 -7.08
CA ALA A 192 6.76 -4.42 -6.13
C ALA A 192 5.99 -3.13 -5.83
N ILE A 193 6.69 -2.02 -5.53
CA ILE A 193 6.06 -0.72 -5.23
C ILE A 193 5.28 -0.18 -6.42
N ILE A 194 5.83 -0.28 -7.63
CA ILE A 194 5.14 0.13 -8.86
C ILE A 194 3.88 -0.72 -9.07
N THR A 195 3.98 -2.05 -8.92
CA THR A 195 2.83 -2.95 -8.99
C THR A 195 1.77 -2.57 -7.97
N ALA A 196 2.12 -2.37 -6.69
CA ALA A 196 1.18 -1.95 -5.66
C ALA A 196 0.49 -0.62 -6.00
N SER A 197 1.25 0.34 -6.54
CA SER A 197 0.73 1.65 -6.92
C SER A 197 -0.24 1.56 -8.11
N CYS A 198 0.12 0.79 -9.14
CA CYS A 198 -0.76 0.51 -10.28
C CYS A 198 -2.06 -0.16 -9.82
N ILE A 199 -1.97 -1.12 -8.90
CA ILE A 199 -3.13 -1.87 -8.39
C ILE A 199 -4.03 -0.97 -7.53
N MET A 200 -3.48 -0.08 -6.71
CA MET A 200 -4.31 0.89 -5.98
C MET A 200 -5.10 1.82 -6.92
N VAL A 201 -4.47 2.31 -8.00
CA VAL A 201 -5.15 3.15 -8.99
C VAL A 201 -6.17 2.34 -9.80
N LEU A 202 -5.81 1.12 -10.21
CA LEU A 202 -6.74 0.21 -10.89
C LEU A 202 -7.94 -0.15 -10.00
N GLN A 203 -7.72 -0.36 -8.71
CA GLN A 203 -8.77 -0.61 -7.74
C GLN A 203 -9.73 0.58 -7.62
N ALA A 204 -9.21 1.80 -7.63
CA ALA A 204 -10.04 3.00 -7.71
C ALA A 204 -10.85 3.08 -9.01
N ALA A 205 -10.23 2.75 -10.15
CA ALA A 205 -10.90 2.70 -11.45
C ALA A 205 -12.05 1.69 -11.46
N THR A 206 -11.79 0.48 -10.97
CA THR A 206 -12.80 -0.59 -10.87
C THR A 206 -13.96 -0.19 -9.96
N MET A 207 -13.69 0.59 -8.91
CA MET A 207 -14.73 1.09 -8.00
C MET A 207 -15.70 2.09 -8.62
N VAL A 208 -15.36 2.68 -9.77
CA VAL A 208 -16.30 3.51 -10.54
C VAL A 208 -17.35 2.63 -11.22
N SER A 209 -16.92 1.54 -11.86
CA SER A 209 -17.81 0.60 -12.57
C SER A 209 -18.48 -0.42 -11.65
N PHE A 210 -17.86 -0.73 -10.51
CA PHE A 210 -18.30 -1.72 -9.54
C PHE A 210 -18.19 -1.13 -8.12
N PRO A 211 -19.18 -0.32 -7.67
CA PRO A 211 -19.08 0.47 -6.45
C PRO A 211 -19.37 -0.32 -5.15
N ALA A 212 -18.83 -1.54 -5.06
CA ALA A 212 -19.09 -2.53 -4.02
C ALA A 212 -17.77 -3.02 -3.37
N PRO A 213 -17.24 -2.30 -2.35
CA PRO A 213 -15.99 -2.62 -1.68
C PRO A 213 -15.88 -3.99 -1.02
N PHE A 214 -16.90 -4.47 -0.32
CA PHE A 214 -16.84 -5.81 0.29
C PHE A 214 -16.75 -6.87 -0.80
N SER A 215 -17.58 -6.75 -1.84
CA SER A 215 -17.66 -7.69 -2.96
C SER A 215 -16.34 -7.73 -3.75
N LEU A 216 -15.73 -6.57 -4.01
CA LEU A 216 -14.42 -6.50 -4.68
C LEU A 216 -13.34 -7.20 -3.83
N CYS A 217 -13.31 -6.96 -2.51
CA CYS A 217 -12.34 -7.60 -1.63
C CYS A 217 -12.53 -9.12 -1.58
N VAL A 218 -13.77 -9.62 -1.52
CA VAL A 218 -14.07 -11.06 -1.56
C VAL A 218 -13.58 -11.68 -2.86
N ILE A 219 -13.94 -11.12 -4.01
CA ILE A 219 -13.58 -11.66 -5.32
C ILE A 219 -12.05 -11.66 -5.50
N THR A 220 -11.41 -10.54 -5.20
CA THR A 220 -9.94 -10.40 -5.37
C THR A 220 -9.16 -11.25 -4.37
N SER A 221 -9.63 -11.39 -3.13
CA SER A 221 -9.00 -12.28 -2.14
C SER A 221 -9.17 -13.76 -2.49
N PHE A 222 -10.33 -14.14 -3.05
CA PHE A 222 -10.58 -15.51 -3.48
C PHE A 222 -9.71 -15.89 -4.69
N ILE A 223 -9.67 -15.02 -5.72
CA ILE A 223 -8.78 -15.23 -6.88
C ILE A 223 -7.32 -15.22 -6.42
N GLY A 224 -6.94 -14.28 -5.54
CA GLY A 224 -5.58 -14.18 -5.00
C GLY A 224 -5.17 -15.40 -4.19
N ALA A 225 -6.09 -16.00 -3.41
CA ALA A 225 -5.85 -17.25 -2.72
C ALA A 225 -5.56 -18.37 -3.73
N ILE A 226 -6.39 -18.54 -4.77
CA ILE A 226 -6.16 -19.56 -5.80
C ILE A 226 -4.79 -19.37 -6.47
N LEU A 227 -4.47 -18.14 -6.91
CA LEU A 227 -3.21 -17.83 -7.58
C LEU A 227 -1.99 -18.11 -6.68
N THR A 228 -2.04 -17.69 -5.41
CA THR A 228 -0.95 -17.93 -4.46
C THR A 228 -0.82 -19.41 -4.09
N GLY A 229 -1.95 -20.13 -3.98
CA GLY A 229 -1.93 -21.59 -3.78
C GLY A 229 -1.26 -22.33 -4.95
N ILE A 230 -1.60 -21.95 -6.18
CA ILE A 230 -0.93 -22.47 -7.39
C ILE A 230 0.57 -22.14 -7.34
N LEU A 231 0.94 -20.88 -7.03
CA LEU A 231 2.33 -20.47 -6.90
C LEU A 231 3.09 -21.30 -5.86
N GLN A 232 2.46 -21.59 -4.72
CA GLN A 232 3.06 -22.43 -3.69
C GLN A 232 3.26 -23.87 -4.17
N ILE A 233 2.28 -24.46 -4.84
CA ILE A 233 2.44 -25.81 -5.42
C ILE A 233 3.56 -25.83 -6.44
N LEU A 234 3.68 -24.80 -7.28
CA LEU A 234 4.74 -24.71 -8.30
C LEU A 234 6.13 -24.53 -7.70
N THR A 235 6.25 -23.82 -6.57
CA THR A 235 7.54 -23.48 -5.95
C THR A 235 8.00 -24.50 -4.91
N GLU A 236 7.08 -25.02 -4.10
CA GLU A 236 7.38 -25.94 -2.99
C GLU A 236 6.94 -27.39 -3.29
N GLY A 237 6.24 -27.63 -4.40
CA GLY A 237 5.73 -28.94 -4.80
C GLY A 237 4.55 -29.46 -3.97
N LYS A 238 4.25 -28.82 -2.83
CA LYS A 238 3.17 -29.21 -1.89
C LYS A 238 2.61 -27.97 -1.19
N LEU A 239 1.31 -27.99 -0.87
CA LEU A 239 0.70 -27.01 0.04
C LEU A 239 1.02 -27.41 1.48
N ASN A 240 2.15 -26.93 2.00
CA ASN A 240 2.55 -27.21 3.37
C ASN A 240 2.80 -25.91 4.15
N ALA A 241 2.52 -25.92 5.45
CA ALA A 241 2.73 -24.80 6.35
C ALA A 241 4.21 -24.55 6.67
N GLY A 242 5.12 -25.42 6.21
CA GLY A 242 6.55 -25.41 6.54
C GLY A 242 6.87 -26.31 7.74
N SER A 243 8.15 -26.32 8.15
CA SER A 243 8.63 -27.11 9.28
C SER A 243 8.42 -26.33 10.58
N ALA A 244 7.16 -26.23 11.01
CA ALA A 244 6.81 -25.53 12.23
C ALA A 244 7.12 -26.38 13.47
N ASN A 245 8.07 -25.93 14.28
CA ASN A 245 8.42 -26.58 15.56
C ASN A 245 7.45 -26.20 16.71
N VAL A 246 6.35 -25.52 16.40
CA VAL A 246 5.35 -24.98 17.34
C VAL A 246 4.00 -25.60 17.02
N GLY A 247 3.14 -25.74 18.04
CA GLY A 247 1.78 -26.28 17.89
C GLY A 247 0.99 -25.59 16.77
N ILE A 248 0.68 -26.36 15.73
CA ILE A 248 0.02 -25.90 14.49
C ILE A 248 -1.29 -25.17 14.80
N SER A 249 -2.05 -25.61 15.81
CA SER A 249 -3.33 -25.02 16.20
C SER A 249 -3.24 -23.57 16.68
N PHE A 250 -2.22 -23.22 17.47
CA PHE A 250 -2.03 -21.85 17.94
C PHE A 250 -1.74 -20.89 16.78
N ILE A 251 -1.02 -21.38 15.77
CA ILE A 251 -0.60 -20.56 14.64
C ILE A 251 -1.71 -20.44 13.61
N ILE A 252 -2.51 -21.49 13.39
CA ILE A 252 -3.75 -21.36 12.61
C ILE A 252 -4.68 -20.33 13.25
N LEU A 253 -4.85 -20.38 14.59
CA LEU A 253 -5.66 -19.40 15.30
C LEU A 253 -5.11 -17.98 15.12
N ALA A 254 -3.80 -17.79 15.28
CA ALA A 254 -3.11 -16.52 15.05
C ALA A 254 -3.32 -15.99 13.62
N VAL A 255 -3.17 -16.85 12.61
CA VAL A 255 -3.36 -16.47 11.19
C VAL A 255 -4.81 -16.10 10.93
N VAL A 256 -5.78 -16.85 11.46
CA VAL A 256 -7.21 -16.55 11.32
C VAL A 256 -7.54 -15.20 11.94
N VAL A 257 -7.14 -14.96 13.19
CA VAL A 257 -7.39 -13.69 13.89
C VAL A 257 -6.72 -12.52 13.17
N GLY A 258 -5.44 -12.66 12.80
CA GLY A 258 -4.72 -11.65 12.03
C GLY A 258 -5.37 -11.34 10.69
N SER A 259 -5.87 -12.37 10.00
CA SER A 259 -6.55 -12.23 8.71
C SER A 259 -7.89 -11.54 8.84
N VAL A 260 -8.66 -11.80 9.90
CA VAL A 260 -9.93 -11.09 10.18
C VAL A 260 -9.68 -9.58 10.36
N ILE A 261 -8.67 -9.23 11.16
CA ILE A 261 -8.29 -7.83 11.40
C ILE A 261 -7.84 -7.18 10.09
N SER A 262 -6.95 -7.84 9.35
CA SER A 262 -6.42 -7.35 8.07
C SER A 262 -7.53 -7.17 7.04
N SER A 263 -8.47 -8.11 6.94
CA SER A 263 -9.60 -8.06 6.00
C SER A 263 -10.50 -6.85 6.25
N THR A 264 -10.76 -6.56 7.53
CA THR A 264 -11.53 -5.38 7.93
C THR A 264 -10.80 -4.09 7.53
N CYS A 265 -9.49 -4.05 7.72
CA CYS A 265 -8.64 -2.93 7.30
C CYS A 265 -8.64 -2.75 5.78
N VAL A 266 -8.52 -3.84 5.01
CA VAL A 266 -8.54 -3.82 3.53
C VAL A 266 -9.87 -3.29 3.02
N VAL A 267 -11.00 -3.75 3.56
CA VAL A 267 -12.32 -3.25 3.14
C VAL A 267 -12.49 -1.78 3.47
N TYR A 268 -12.07 -1.35 4.66
CA TYR A 268 -12.14 0.06 5.05
C TYR A 268 -11.28 0.92 4.13
N GLN A 269 -10.04 0.52 3.88
CA GLN A 269 -9.13 1.19 2.96
C GLN A 269 -9.72 1.28 1.55
N THR A 270 -10.31 0.19 1.06
CA THR A 270 -10.98 0.11 -0.24
C THR A 270 -12.18 1.06 -0.30
N TRP A 271 -12.97 1.14 0.77
CA TRP A 271 -14.08 2.09 0.87
C TRP A 271 -13.58 3.55 0.86
N CYS A 272 -12.48 3.86 1.53
CA CYS A 272 -11.83 5.17 1.47
C CYS A 272 -11.30 5.49 0.07
N ILE A 273 -10.72 4.52 -0.64
CA ILE A 273 -10.25 4.69 -2.03
C ILE A 273 -11.42 5.09 -2.91
N ARG A 274 -12.57 4.42 -2.77
CA ARG A 274 -13.79 4.77 -3.51
C ARG A 274 -14.29 6.19 -3.19
N LYS A 275 -14.19 6.63 -1.92
CA LYS A 275 -14.74 7.91 -1.45
C LYS A 275 -13.85 9.11 -1.73
N LYS A 276 -12.54 8.96 -1.56
CA LYS A 276 -11.56 10.05 -1.59
C LYS A 276 -10.45 9.87 -2.61
N GLY A 277 -10.50 8.79 -3.39
CA GLY A 277 -9.50 8.45 -4.40
C GLY A 277 -8.27 7.74 -3.84
N PRO A 278 -7.48 7.10 -4.73
CA PRO A 278 -6.32 6.31 -4.35
C PRO A 278 -5.19 7.17 -3.79
N VAL A 279 -5.05 8.40 -4.27
CA VAL A 279 -3.97 9.30 -3.86
C VAL A 279 -4.16 9.79 -2.42
N LEU A 280 -5.40 10.00 -1.93
CA LEU A 280 -5.57 10.39 -0.52
C LEU A 280 -5.17 9.24 0.40
N VAL A 281 -5.65 8.04 0.09
CA VAL A 281 -5.42 6.85 0.92
C VAL A 281 -3.94 6.46 0.95
N SER A 282 -3.23 6.56 -0.18
CA SER A 282 -1.83 6.17 -0.27
C SER A 282 -0.92 7.00 0.63
N ILE A 283 -1.21 8.29 0.85
CA ILE A 283 -0.38 9.18 1.69
C ILE A 283 -0.32 8.75 3.16
N PHE A 284 -1.27 7.94 3.62
CA PHE A 284 -1.23 7.38 4.97
C PHE A 284 -0.27 6.18 5.07
N SER A 285 0.16 5.56 3.97
CA SER A 285 1.01 4.36 3.98
C SER A 285 2.29 4.50 4.80
N PRO A 286 3.06 5.61 4.75
CA PRO A 286 4.29 5.69 5.54
C PRO A 286 4.05 5.75 7.07
N ILE A 287 2.83 6.05 7.52
CA ILE A 287 2.44 5.95 8.95
C ILE A 287 2.49 4.49 9.41
N GLN A 288 2.15 3.54 8.54
CA GLN A 288 2.29 2.11 8.81
C GLN A 288 3.73 1.77 9.20
N THR A 289 4.71 2.32 8.47
CA THR A 289 6.14 2.12 8.70
C THR A 289 6.55 2.67 10.08
N VAL A 290 6.09 3.88 10.43
CA VAL A 290 6.32 4.49 11.76
C VAL A 290 5.72 3.63 12.89
N CYS A 291 4.48 3.16 12.73
CA CYS A 291 3.79 2.34 13.73
C CYS A 291 4.47 0.99 13.91
N ALA A 292 4.83 0.30 12.81
CA ALA A 292 5.55 -0.97 12.85
C ALA A 292 6.90 -0.83 13.57
N ALA A 293 7.64 0.22 13.26
CA ALA A 293 8.91 0.54 13.90
C ALA A 293 8.78 0.78 15.41
N SER A 294 7.81 1.61 15.79
CA SER A 294 7.56 1.96 17.20
C SER A 294 7.14 0.73 17.99
N LEU A 295 6.26 -0.10 17.42
CA LEU A 295 5.82 -1.34 18.05
C LEU A 295 6.97 -2.35 18.20
N SER A 296 7.83 -2.45 17.19
CA SER A 296 9.03 -3.31 17.25
C SER A 296 9.95 -2.92 18.41
N MET A 297 10.14 -1.62 18.65
CA MET A 297 10.90 -1.14 19.80
C MET A 297 10.26 -1.56 21.13
N ILE A 298 8.95 -1.33 21.28
CA ILE A 298 8.23 -1.56 22.53
C ILE A 298 8.18 -3.06 22.87
N LEU A 299 7.81 -3.91 21.90
CA LEU A 299 7.60 -5.33 22.14
C LEU A 299 8.89 -6.13 22.26
N PHE A 300 9.92 -5.79 21.48
CA PHE A 300 11.17 -6.56 21.44
C PHE A 300 12.31 -5.93 22.25
N GLY A 301 12.07 -4.79 22.90
CA GLY A 301 13.09 -4.06 23.64
C GLY A 301 14.30 -3.69 22.76
N GLN A 302 14.11 -3.64 21.43
CA GLN A 302 15.17 -3.21 20.54
C GLN A 302 15.46 -1.75 20.82
N SER A 303 16.56 -1.49 21.51
CA SER A 303 17.05 -0.13 21.77
C SER A 303 17.19 0.59 20.43
N ILE A 304 16.28 1.54 20.16
CA ILE A 304 16.43 2.47 19.05
C ILE A 304 17.70 3.26 19.34
N SER A 305 18.71 3.07 18.48
CA SER A 305 19.91 3.90 18.51
C SER A 305 19.47 5.37 18.40
N PRO A 306 20.09 6.31 19.13
CA PRO A 306 19.72 7.72 19.05
C PRO A 306 19.69 8.24 17.59
N GLY A 307 20.51 7.70 16.70
CA GLY A 307 20.47 8.02 15.27
C GLY A 307 19.20 7.55 14.54
N SER A 308 18.63 6.39 14.90
CA SER A 308 17.40 5.89 14.27
C SER A 308 16.18 6.78 14.59
N SER A 309 16.18 7.44 15.76
CA SER A 309 15.18 8.45 16.13
C SER A 309 15.19 9.65 15.18
N ILE A 310 16.37 10.09 14.72
CA ILE A 310 16.51 11.16 13.73
C ILE A 310 15.85 10.76 12.41
N GLY A 311 16.04 9.51 11.98
CA GLY A 311 15.40 8.97 10.78
C GLY A 311 13.87 8.97 10.86
N ILE A 312 13.31 8.60 12.01
CA ILE A 312 11.85 8.66 12.26
C ILE A 312 11.34 10.09 12.15
N ILE A 313 12.05 11.07 12.75
CA ILE A 313 11.67 12.49 12.67
C ILE A 313 11.69 12.98 11.23
N ILE A 314 12.73 12.68 10.46
CA ILE A 314 12.84 13.05 9.04
C ILE A 314 11.70 12.42 8.23
N MET A 315 11.36 11.16 8.49
CA MET A 315 10.24 10.47 7.84
C MET A 315 8.90 11.17 8.12
N ILE A 316 8.65 11.58 9.37
CA ILE A 316 7.44 12.33 9.77
C ILE A 316 7.41 13.72 9.08
N ILE A 317 8.55 14.40 8.96
CA ILE A 317 8.66 15.68 8.25
C ILE A 317 8.31 15.49 6.77
N GLY A 318 8.87 14.47 6.11
CA GLY A 318 8.58 14.15 4.70
C GLY A 318 7.08 13.88 4.47
N LEU A 319 6.49 13.06 5.33
CA LEU A 319 5.04 12.82 5.38
C LEU A 319 4.22 14.10 5.52
N TYR A 320 4.62 14.97 6.47
CA TYR A 320 3.94 16.24 6.71
C TYR A 320 3.97 17.14 5.49
N LEU A 321 5.11 17.21 4.78
CA LEU A 321 5.22 17.99 3.54
C LEU A 321 4.26 17.48 2.46
N VAL A 322 4.15 16.15 2.28
CA VAL A 322 3.22 15.53 1.32
C VAL A 322 1.77 15.86 1.69
N LEU A 323 1.40 15.70 2.97
CA LEU A 323 0.07 15.99 3.49
C LEU A 323 -0.28 17.47 3.36
N TRP A 324 0.64 18.35 3.73
CA TRP A 324 0.47 19.81 3.64
C TRP A 324 0.25 20.26 2.21
N ALA A 325 1.06 19.76 1.27
CA ALA A 325 0.92 20.08 -0.15
C ALA A 325 -0.43 19.63 -0.72
N LYS A 326 -0.89 18.41 -0.37
CA LYS A 326 -2.21 17.93 -0.80
C LYS A 326 -3.36 18.73 -0.17
N ARG A 327 -3.26 19.08 1.11
CA ARG A 327 -4.27 19.88 1.79
C ARG A 327 -4.42 21.24 1.12
N ARG A 328 -3.31 21.87 0.74
CA ARG A 328 -3.31 23.17 0.06
C ARG A 328 -3.90 23.09 -1.35
N GLU A 329 -3.56 22.06 -2.11
CA GLU A 329 -4.16 21.82 -3.43
C GLU A 329 -5.69 21.59 -3.35
N SER A 330 -6.18 21.02 -2.26
CA SER A 330 -7.63 20.85 -2.03
C SER A 330 -8.35 22.14 -1.61
N LEU A 331 -7.59 23.16 -1.19
CA LEU A 331 -8.10 24.45 -0.69
C LEU A 331 -7.97 25.57 -1.73
N GLU A 332 -7.12 25.43 -2.74
CA GLU A 332 -7.05 26.37 -3.85
C GLU A 332 -8.17 26.08 -4.86
N PRO A 333 -9.10 27.03 -5.10
CA PRO A 333 -9.99 26.93 -6.23
C PRO A 333 -9.17 26.93 -7.51
N VAL A 334 -9.57 26.11 -8.48
CA VAL A 334 -9.01 26.13 -9.84
C VAL A 334 -9.24 27.53 -10.39
N GLU A 335 -8.21 28.38 -10.36
CA GLU A 335 -8.20 29.60 -11.17
C GLU A 335 -8.22 29.15 -12.63
N ASP A 336 -9.37 29.32 -13.27
CA ASP A 336 -9.48 29.32 -14.71
C ASP A 336 -8.55 30.43 -15.20
N ASN A 337 -7.46 30.04 -15.86
CA ASN A 337 -6.52 30.97 -16.49
C ASN A 337 -7.22 31.58 -17.73
N GLN A 338 -8.22 32.43 -17.52
CA GLN A 338 -8.72 33.37 -18.51
C GLN A 338 -7.81 34.60 -18.52
N ASN A 339 -6.66 34.47 -19.17
CA ASN A 339 -5.87 35.61 -19.64
C ASN A 339 -5.61 35.46 -21.14
N LEU A 340 -6.65 35.70 -21.94
CA LEU A 340 -6.52 36.07 -23.35
C LEU A 340 -7.43 37.29 -23.60
N PRO A 341 -6.97 38.35 -24.29
CA PRO A 341 -7.76 39.56 -24.48
C PRO A 341 -8.97 39.29 -25.36
N HIS A 342 -10.11 39.88 -24.99
CA HIS A 342 -11.35 39.89 -25.76
C HIS A 342 -11.16 40.31 -27.22
N ALA A 343 -11.67 39.51 -28.15
CA ALA A 343 -12.18 39.92 -29.46
C ALA A 343 -13.41 39.04 -29.80
N PRO A 344 -14.40 39.55 -30.56
CA PRO A 344 -15.81 39.20 -30.37
C PRO A 344 -16.24 37.91 -31.08
N LEU A 345 -17.20 37.24 -30.43
CA LEU A 345 -18.28 36.39 -30.96
C LEU A 345 -18.15 35.90 -32.41
N ASP A 346 -17.99 34.59 -32.57
CA ASP A 346 -18.85 33.84 -33.49
C ASP A 346 -19.30 32.52 -32.84
N ILE A 347 -20.58 32.28 -32.99
CA ILE A 347 -21.35 31.20 -32.37
C ILE A 347 -21.16 29.94 -33.21
N GLU A 348 -20.62 28.87 -32.63
CA GLU A 348 -20.97 27.52 -33.07
C GLU A 348 -20.93 26.51 -31.91
N LYS A 349 -22.09 25.89 -31.65
CA LYS A 349 -22.27 24.77 -30.72
C LYS A 349 -21.55 23.51 -31.22
N PRO A 350 -21.20 22.58 -30.33
CA PRO A 350 -21.82 21.25 -30.42
C PRO A 350 -22.26 20.73 -29.03
N LEU A 351 -23.52 20.35 -28.84
CA LEU A 351 -24.04 18.98 -29.00
C LEU A 351 -23.34 17.95 -28.10
N LEU A 352 -23.88 17.78 -26.88
CA LEU A 352 -24.37 16.49 -26.33
C LEU A 352 -24.81 16.74 -24.88
N SER A 353 -26.10 17.06 -24.76
CA SER A 353 -26.91 16.97 -23.53
C SER A 353 -27.10 15.52 -23.10
#